data_AF-A0A0B1RZD5-F1
#
_entry.id   AF-A0A0B1RZD5-F1
#
_cell.length_a   1.000
_cell.length_b   1.000
_cell.length_c   1.000
_cell.angle_alpha   90.00
_cell.angle_beta   90.00
_cell.angle_gamma   90.00
#
_symmetry.space_group_name_H-M   'P 1'
#
loop_
_entity.id
_entity.type
_entity.pdbx_description
1 polymer ?
#
loop_
_entity_poly.entity_id
_entity_poly.type
_entity_poly.pdbx_seq_one_letter_code
_entity_poly.pdbx_strand_id
1 'polypeptide(L)'
;SANRGFFNGLRCLTRQSENSNKRGRWVNVDEADFRCDIIETKCKDAEDKDIYQMVHAQIIEKNLPQTMHFLEKSMEAVSFPHMNKVGLNSRPNGVAMWFGKRMEKVDRALFGLPEVKPDWTYDTFCHRYVDNETFIFKEFSARGYKTMLAEDWMQGTLNWPSCWGFKNQPTDHYMRPFQVALEKKVADLLSKTYSTRNCIEQHQDVLRYLQDFINSYDGKDKCLLL
;
A
#
# COMPACT_ATOMS: atom_id res chain seq x y z
N SER A 1 37.80 -7.21 -7.26
CA SER A 1 37.39 -6.53 -8.51
C SER A 1 35.87 -6.48 -8.54
N ALA A 2 35.28 -5.34 -8.18
CA ALA A 2 33.84 -5.20 -8.05
C ALA A 2 33.20 -5.06 -9.45
N ASN A 3 32.29 -5.97 -9.80
CA ASN A 3 31.42 -5.86 -10.96
C ASN A 3 30.53 -4.63 -10.77
N ARG A 4 30.87 -3.52 -11.42
CA ARG A 4 29.99 -2.35 -11.50
C ARG A 4 28.85 -2.71 -12.45
N GLY A 5 27.66 -2.97 -11.92
CA GLY A 5 26.45 -2.92 -12.74
C GLY A 5 26.29 -1.49 -13.24
N PHE A 6 26.33 -1.27 -14.55
CA PHE A 6 26.00 0.02 -15.12
C PHE A 6 24.48 0.05 -15.33
N PHE A 7 23.81 0.95 -14.61
CA PHE A 7 22.41 1.23 -14.83
C PHE A 7 22.28 1.99 -16.16
N ASN A 8 21.70 1.37 -17.18
CA ASN A 8 21.96 1.76 -18.57
C ASN A 8 20.76 2.30 -19.35
N GLY A 9 19.54 2.22 -18.81
CA GLY A 9 18.46 2.98 -19.42
C GLY A 9 17.08 2.70 -18.90
N LEU A 10 16.24 3.69 -19.12
CA LEU A 10 14.81 3.69 -18.81
C LEU A 10 14.05 4.03 -20.09
N ARG A 11 12.85 3.48 -20.29
CA ARG A 11 11.98 3.91 -21.39
C ARG A 11 10.52 3.85 -21.02
N CYS A 12 9.73 4.72 -21.61
CA CYS A 12 8.28 4.65 -21.52
C CYS A 12 7.71 3.50 -22.35
N LEU A 13 6.77 2.77 -21.76
CA LEU A 13 5.86 1.88 -22.46
C LEU A 13 4.50 2.56 -22.54
N THR A 14 3.98 2.72 -23.75
CA THR A 14 2.62 3.25 -23.97
C THR A 14 1.81 2.25 -24.78
N ARG A 15 0.49 2.21 -24.56
CA ARG A 15 -0.38 1.24 -25.24
C ARG A 15 -0.31 1.40 -26.77
N GLN A 16 -0.13 0.30 -27.49
CA GLN A 16 -0.33 0.25 -28.94
C GLN A 16 -1.60 -0.52 -29.30
N SER A 17 -1.80 -1.69 -28.70
CA SER A 17 -2.98 -2.56 -28.84
C SER A 17 -3.20 -3.36 -27.56
N GLU A 18 -4.22 -4.23 -27.52
CA GLU A 18 -4.44 -5.16 -26.39
C GLU A 18 -3.26 -6.11 -26.15
N ASN A 19 -2.48 -6.41 -27.19
CA ASN A 19 -1.39 -7.38 -27.14
C ASN A 19 -0.01 -6.75 -27.39
N SER A 20 0.10 -5.41 -27.43
CA SER A 20 1.39 -4.75 -27.71
C SER A 20 1.53 -3.33 -27.15
N ASN A 21 2.78 -2.96 -26.86
CA ASN A 21 3.19 -1.64 -26.39
C ASN A 21 4.06 -0.91 -27.41
N LYS A 22 3.84 0.39 -27.58
CA LYS A 22 4.82 1.31 -28.18
C LYS A 22 5.95 1.48 -27.16
N ARG A 23 7.16 1.11 -27.58
CA ARG A 23 8.37 1.20 -26.76
C ARG A 23 9.08 2.51 -27.07
N GLY A 24 9.22 3.36 -26.07
CA GLY A 24 9.98 4.61 -26.16
C GLY A 24 11.48 4.37 -26.36
N ARG A 25 12.22 5.45 -26.58
CA ARG A 25 13.69 5.39 -26.60
C ARG A 25 14.22 5.13 -25.20
N TRP A 26 15.31 4.39 -25.11
CA TRP A 26 16.09 4.29 -23.89
C TRP A 26 16.73 5.65 -23.61
N VAL A 27 16.52 6.16 -22.39
CA VAL A 27 17.13 7.38 -21.87
C VAL A 27 17.97 7.03 -20.65
N ASN A 28 19.05 7.78 -20.42
CA ASN A 28 19.85 7.63 -19.22
C ASN A 28 19.09 8.19 -18.00
N VAL A 29 19.43 7.73 -16.80
CA VAL A 29 18.83 8.19 -15.52
C VAL A 29 19.01 9.69 -15.34
N ASP A 30 20.15 10.21 -15.73
CA ASP A 30 20.47 11.64 -15.54
C ASP A 30 19.65 12.56 -16.47
N GLU A 31 19.05 11.99 -17.53
CA GLU A 31 18.27 12.71 -18.56
C GLU A 31 16.77 12.40 -18.49
N ALA A 32 16.36 11.65 -17.47
CA ALA A 32 15.06 11.02 -17.44
C ALA A 32 13.95 11.93 -16.88
N ASP A 33 13.15 12.54 -17.78
CA ASP A 33 11.84 13.14 -17.46
C ASP A 33 10.73 12.17 -17.89
N PHE A 34 10.30 11.28 -17.00
CA PHE A 34 9.24 10.31 -17.33
C PHE A 34 7.87 10.93 -17.19
N ARG A 35 7.27 11.25 -18.34
CA ARG A 35 5.85 11.62 -18.47
C ARG A 35 4.97 10.46 -18.98
N CYS A 36 5.22 9.23 -18.52
CA CYS A 36 4.41 8.04 -18.77
C CYS A 36 4.14 7.18 -17.52
N ASP A 37 3.03 6.42 -17.55
CA ASP A 37 2.61 5.56 -16.45
C ASP A 37 3.45 4.28 -16.32
N ILE A 38 3.82 3.67 -17.44
CA ILE A 38 4.59 2.43 -17.44
C ILE A 38 6.02 2.72 -17.90
N ILE A 39 6.99 2.51 -17.00
CA ILE A 39 8.41 2.65 -17.29
C ILE A 39 9.06 1.27 -17.27
N GLU A 40 9.81 0.96 -18.31
CA GLU A 40 10.68 -0.20 -18.34
C GLU A 40 12.10 0.24 -18.01
N THR A 41 12.71 -0.44 -17.05
CA THR A 41 14.07 -0.20 -16.58
C THR A 41 14.96 -1.36 -16.99
N LYS A 42 16.17 -1.08 -17.47
CA LYS A 42 17.14 -2.10 -17.88
C LYS A 42 18.52 -1.81 -17.32
N CYS A 43 19.08 -2.79 -16.63
CA CYS A 43 20.43 -2.75 -16.07
C CYS A 43 21.32 -3.78 -16.77
N LYS A 44 22.58 -3.40 -17.02
CA LYS A 44 23.59 -4.30 -17.55
C LYS A 44 24.80 -4.37 -16.62
N ASP A 45 25.56 -5.45 -16.68
CA ASP A 45 26.84 -5.53 -15.99
C ASP A 45 27.97 -4.81 -16.74
N ALA A 46 29.18 -4.88 -16.19
CA ALA A 46 30.39 -4.32 -16.79
C ALA A 46 30.78 -5.01 -18.11
N GLU A 47 30.21 -6.17 -18.43
CA GLU A 47 30.42 -6.93 -19.65
C GLU A 47 29.29 -6.70 -20.68
N ASP A 48 28.46 -5.67 -20.46
CA ASP A 48 27.29 -5.30 -21.27
C ASP A 48 26.19 -6.39 -21.33
N LYS A 49 26.20 -7.33 -20.38
CA LYS A 49 25.17 -8.36 -20.28
C LYS A 49 23.99 -7.88 -19.46
N ASP A 50 22.79 -8.16 -19.95
CA ASP A 50 21.55 -7.85 -19.24
C ASP A 50 21.46 -8.65 -17.94
N ILE A 51 21.46 -7.95 -16.81
CA ILE A 51 21.42 -8.57 -15.47
C ILE A 51 20.06 -8.38 -14.77
N TYR A 52 19.35 -7.30 -15.09
CA TYR A 52 18.08 -7.00 -14.47
C TYR A 52 17.21 -6.13 -15.37
N GLN A 53 15.93 -6.48 -15.45
CA GLN A 53 14.92 -5.76 -16.20
C GLN A 53 13.62 -5.77 -15.40
N MET A 54 13.04 -4.59 -15.19
CA MET A 54 11.81 -4.43 -14.42
C MET A 54 10.88 -3.46 -15.14
N VAL A 55 9.58 -3.70 -15.01
CA VAL A 55 8.55 -2.76 -15.42
C VAL A 55 8.01 -2.10 -14.15
N HIS A 56 8.23 -0.81 -14.03
CA HIS A 56 7.65 0.03 -13.01
C HIS A 56 6.34 0.63 -13.52
N ALA A 57 5.28 0.51 -12.73
CA ALA A 57 4.05 1.24 -12.95
C ALA A 57 3.99 2.38 -11.95
N GLN A 58 3.96 3.59 -12.46
CA GLN A 58 3.59 4.80 -11.75
C GLN A 58 2.32 5.37 -12.35
N ILE A 59 1.64 6.22 -11.60
CA ILE A 59 0.57 7.03 -12.15
C ILE A 59 1.13 8.43 -12.25
N ILE A 60 1.21 8.93 -13.46
CA ILE A 60 1.41 10.37 -13.65
C ILE A 60 0.05 11.01 -13.51
N GLU A 61 0.00 12.10 -12.75
CA GLU A 61 -1.21 12.90 -12.52
C GLU A 61 -1.78 13.45 -13.83
N LYS A 62 -2.49 12.59 -14.54
CA LYS A 62 -3.31 12.87 -15.71
C LYS A 62 -4.66 12.18 -15.61
N ASN A 63 -4.76 11.12 -14.81
CA ASN A 63 -5.93 10.24 -14.77
C ASN A 63 -7.00 10.65 -13.73
N LEU A 64 -6.70 11.59 -12.82
CA LEU A 64 -7.68 12.15 -11.87
C LEU A 64 -7.43 13.65 -11.58
N PRO A 65 -7.37 14.52 -12.61
CA PRO A 65 -6.99 15.93 -12.43
C PRO A 65 -7.97 16.67 -11.53
N GLN A 66 -9.26 16.31 -11.58
CA GLN A 66 -10.28 16.88 -10.71
C GLN A 66 -10.11 16.44 -9.25
N THR A 67 -9.79 15.17 -9.01
CA THR A 67 -9.56 14.65 -7.65
C THR A 67 -8.31 15.29 -7.05
N MET A 68 -7.21 15.35 -7.79
CA MET A 68 -5.97 16.00 -7.30
C MET A 68 -6.19 17.47 -7.03
N HIS A 69 -6.87 18.19 -7.94
CA HIS A 69 -7.24 19.58 -7.72
C HIS A 69 -8.07 19.75 -6.44
N PHE A 70 -9.08 18.91 -6.23
CA PHE A 70 -9.89 18.96 -5.01
C PHE A 70 -9.07 18.64 -3.75
N LEU A 71 -8.25 17.60 -3.77
CA LEU A 71 -7.41 17.20 -2.64
C LEU A 71 -6.42 18.31 -2.28
N GLU A 72 -5.69 18.85 -3.26
CA GLU A 72 -4.66 19.87 -3.01
C GLU A 72 -5.23 21.25 -2.73
N LYS A 73 -6.30 21.66 -3.41
CA LYS A 73 -6.85 23.03 -3.31
C LYS A 73 -7.96 23.17 -2.29
N SER A 74 -8.77 22.14 -2.07
CA SER A 74 -9.90 22.19 -1.13
C SER A 74 -9.60 21.47 0.18
N MET A 75 -8.76 20.42 0.17
CA MET A 75 -8.41 19.66 1.38
C MET A 75 -6.98 19.89 1.87
N GLU A 76 -6.22 20.76 1.21
CA GLU A 76 -4.82 21.08 1.56
C GLU A 76 -3.91 19.84 1.63
N ALA A 77 -4.22 18.82 0.83
CA ALA A 77 -3.43 17.59 0.78
C ALA A 77 -2.01 17.85 0.27
N VAL A 78 -1.05 17.10 0.82
CA VAL A 78 0.36 17.14 0.40
C VAL A 78 0.67 15.95 -0.49
N SER A 79 1.12 16.21 -1.71
CA SER A 79 1.56 15.18 -2.65
C SER A 79 3.01 14.76 -2.36
N PHE A 80 3.26 13.45 -2.36
CA PHE A 80 4.58 12.85 -2.17
C PHE A 80 5.05 12.21 -3.49
N PRO A 81 5.61 13.01 -4.43
CA PRO A 81 6.15 12.44 -5.65
C PRO A 81 7.30 11.49 -5.31
N HIS A 82 7.35 10.34 -5.98
CA HIS A 82 8.37 9.29 -5.80
C HIS A 82 8.23 8.42 -4.53
N MET A 83 7.03 8.31 -3.95
CA MET A 83 6.77 7.32 -2.91
C MET A 83 6.78 5.90 -3.50
N ASN A 84 7.71 5.07 -3.04
CA ASN A 84 7.89 3.70 -3.52
C ASN A 84 7.16 2.67 -2.65
N LYS A 85 6.66 1.60 -3.27
CA LYS A 85 6.21 0.40 -2.55
C LYS A 85 7.39 -0.29 -1.88
N VAL A 86 7.18 -0.78 -0.67
CA VAL A 86 8.17 -1.54 0.11
C VAL A 86 8.21 -3.00 -0.32
N GLY A 87 7.09 -3.54 -0.83
CA GLY A 87 7.04 -4.90 -1.37
C GLY A 87 5.93 -5.09 -2.39
N LEU A 88 5.87 -6.31 -2.95
CA LEU A 88 5.02 -6.58 -4.11
C LEU A 88 3.52 -6.56 -3.76
N ASN A 89 3.15 -7.12 -2.61
CA ASN A 89 1.76 -7.32 -2.19
C ASN A 89 1.33 -6.31 -1.12
N SER A 90 0.04 -6.30 -0.75
CA SER A 90 -0.49 -5.36 0.26
C SER A 90 0.18 -5.52 1.64
N ARG A 91 0.44 -6.76 2.08
CA ARG A 91 1.03 -7.04 3.40
C ARG A 91 2.38 -6.36 3.66
N PRO A 92 3.44 -6.54 2.84
CA PRO A 92 4.73 -5.90 3.12
C PRO A 92 4.63 -4.37 3.17
N ASN A 93 3.73 -3.76 2.38
CA ASN A 93 3.48 -2.31 2.42
C ASN A 93 2.76 -1.90 3.72
N GLY A 94 1.71 -2.62 4.11
CA GLY A 94 0.99 -2.36 5.34
C GLY A 94 1.83 -2.59 6.59
N VAL A 95 2.67 -3.63 6.62
CA VAL A 95 3.58 -3.90 7.73
C VAL A 95 4.64 -2.80 7.85
N ALA A 96 5.17 -2.32 6.73
CA ALA A 96 6.10 -1.19 6.74
C ALA A 96 5.43 0.09 7.26
N MET A 97 4.20 0.36 6.84
CA MET A 97 3.45 1.54 7.28
C MET A 97 3.05 1.45 8.77
N TRP A 98 2.59 0.30 9.23
CA TRP A 98 2.03 0.16 10.59
C TRP A 98 3.11 -0.03 11.64
N PHE A 99 4.19 -0.77 11.33
CA PHE A 99 5.21 -1.17 12.30
C PHE A 99 6.60 -0.60 12.00
N GLY A 100 6.80 0.06 10.84
CA GLY A 100 8.13 0.49 10.41
C GLY A 100 9.07 -0.69 10.11
N LYS A 101 8.54 -1.86 9.75
CA LYS A 101 9.29 -3.10 9.51
C LYS A 101 9.21 -3.54 8.07
N ARG A 102 10.30 -4.09 7.54
CA ARG A 102 10.34 -4.68 6.20
C ARG A 102 10.18 -6.18 6.26
N MET A 103 9.36 -6.71 5.34
CA MET A 103 9.15 -8.14 5.17
C MET A 103 9.87 -8.73 3.96
N GLU A 104 10.34 -7.89 3.05
CA GLU A 104 11.03 -8.31 1.83
C GLU A 104 12.50 -7.86 1.89
N LYS A 105 13.37 -8.60 1.20
CA LYS A 105 14.77 -8.22 1.06
C LYS A 105 14.90 -7.10 0.05
N VAL A 106 15.88 -6.21 0.27
CA VAL A 106 16.26 -5.20 -0.73
C VAL A 106 17.56 -5.64 -1.36
N ASP A 107 17.47 -6.08 -2.63
CA ASP A 107 18.64 -6.38 -3.43
C ASP A 107 19.30 -5.08 -3.88
N ARG A 108 20.55 -4.88 -3.47
CA ARG A 108 21.38 -3.72 -3.82
C ARG A 108 22.70 -4.14 -4.47
N ALA A 109 22.81 -5.39 -4.90
CA ALA A 109 24.01 -5.91 -5.54
C ALA A 109 24.38 -5.08 -6.78
N LEU A 110 23.38 -4.56 -7.49
CA LEU A 110 23.53 -3.64 -8.63
C LEU A 110 24.35 -2.38 -8.28
N PHE A 111 24.23 -1.88 -7.06
CA PHE A 111 24.95 -0.70 -6.58
C PHE A 111 26.28 -1.06 -5.89
N GLY A 112 26.71 -2.33 -5.94
CA GLY A 112 27.86 -2.82 -5.19
C GLY A 112 27.67 -2.75 -3.67
N LEU A 113 26.42 -2.63 -3.20
CA LEU A 113 26.07 -2.53 -1.79
C LEU A 113 25.58 -3.87 -1.24
N PRO A 114 25.79 -4.15 0.05
CA PRO A 114 25.26 -5.35 0.67
C PRO A 114 23.73 -5.35 0.61
N GLU A 115 23.13 -6.52 0.40
CA GLU A 115 21.69 -6.70 0.52
C GLU A 115 21.19 -6.26 1.90
N VAL A 116 19.97 -5.74 1.95
CA VAL A 116 19.31 -5.49 3.23
C VAL A 116 18.36 -6.64 3.53
N LYS A 117 18.59 -7.27 4.68
CA LYS A 117 17.76 -8.37 5.17
C LYS A 117 16.40 -7.85 5.63
N PRO A 118 15.33 -8.65 5.50
CA PRO A 118 14.03 -8.30 6.06
C PRO A 118 14.13 -8.24 7.59
N ASP A 119 13.39 -7.31 8.18
CA ASP A 119 13.31 -7.17 9.64
C ASP A 119 12.42 -8.28 10.23
N TRP A 120 11.37 -8.67 9.50
CA TRP A 120 10.50 -9.81 9.82
C TRP A 120 10.39 -10.76 8.63
N THR A 121 10.45 -12.05 8.92
CA THR A 121 10.07 -13.10 7.95
C THR A 121 8.57 -13.37 8.02
N TYR A 122 8.03 -13.99 6.97
CA TYR A 122 6.63 -14.44 6.97
C TYR A 122 6.29 -15.27 8.22
N ASP A 123 7.16 -16.21 8.58
CA ASP A 123 6.97 -17.08 9.74
C ASP A 123 6.92 -16.29 11.05
N THR A 124 7.90 -15.42 11.26
CA THR A 124 7.96 -14.57 12.47
C THR A 124 6.79 -13.61 12.57
N PHE A 125 6.17 -13.21 11.46
CA PHE A 125 5.02 -12.29 11.47
C PHE A 125 3.70 -13.05 11.61
N CYS A 126 3.49 -14.14 10.87
CA CYS A 126 2.18 -14.78 10.75
C CYS A 126 1.82 -15.75 11.88
N HIS A 127 2.81 -16.36 12.53
CA HIS A 127 2.58 -17.38 13.58
C HIS A 127 2.72 -16.81 15.01
N ARG A 128 2.40 -15.53 15.18
CA ARG A 128 2.31 -14.87 16.49
C ARG A 128 1.32 -13.72 16.46
N TYR A 129 0.91 -13.30 17.66
CA TYR A 129 0.19 -12.05 17.83
C TYR A 129 1.15 -10.86 17.83
N VAL A 130 0.76 -9.77 17.17
CA VAL A 130 1.59 -8.55 17.03
C VAL A 130 1.26 -7.45 18.06
N ASP A 131 0.41 -7.74 19.06
CA ASP A 131 -0.01 -6.82 20.12
C ASP A 131 1.16 -6.17 20.91
N ASN A 132 2.23 -6.95 21.11
CA ASN A 132 3.41 -6.51 21.85
C ASN A 132 4.32 -5.59 21.04
N GLU A 133 4.11 -5.47 19.74
CA GLU A 133 4.89 -4.59 18.89
C GLU A 133 4.52 -3.11 19.10
N THR A 134 5.42 -2.24 18.71
CA THR A 134 5.12 -0.82 18.53
C THR A 134 4.53 -0.63 17.15
N PHE A 135 3.36 -0.02 17.07
CA PHE A 135 2.68 0.26 15.81
C PHE A 135 1.99 1.61 15.86
N ILE A 136 1.68 2.16 14.68
CA ILE A 136 1.24 3.54 14.50
C ILE A 136 0.07 3.91 15.44
N PHE A 137 -0.99 3.09 15.51
CA PHE A 137 -2.14 3.41 16.35
C PHE A 137 -1.83 3.34 17.85
N LYS A 138 -0.95 2.43 18.29
CA LYS A 138 -0.53 2.36 19.69
C LYS A 138 0.22 3.63 20.11
N GLU A 139 1.09 4.15 19.24
CA GLU A 139 1.81 5.41 19.44
C GLU A 139 0.87 6.62 19.50
N PHE A 140 -0.07 6.72 18.56
CA PHE A 140 -1.03 7.83 18.54
C PHE A 140 -2.01 7.76 19.72
N SER A 141 -2.50 6.58 20.07
CA SER A 141 -3.36 6.36 21.23
C SER A 141 -2.66 6.76 22.53
N ALA A 142 -1.38 6.40 22.70
CA ALA A 142 -0.57 6.80 23.85
C ALA A 142 -0.39 8.34 23.97
N ARG A 143 -0.50 9.07 22.86
CA ARG A 143 -0.45 10.54 22.81
C ARG A 143 -1.84 11.20 22.96
N GLY A 144 -2.88 10.42 23.22
CA GLY A 144 -4.24 10.90 23.45
C GLY A 144 -5.09 11.09 22.18
N TYR A 145 -4.61 10.62 21.03
CA TYR A 145 -5.41 10.61 19.79
C TYR A 145 -6.50 9.55 19.90
N LYS A 146 -7.62 9.80 19.23
CA LYS A 146 -8.60 8.76 18.94
C LYS A 146 -8.20 8.00 17.68
N THR A 147 -8.30 6.68 17.74
CA THR A 147 -7.79 5.80 16.69
C THR A 147 -8.89 4.99 16.02
N MET A 148 -8.88 4.93 14.69
CA MET A 148 -9.81 4.11 13.91
C MET A 148 -9.09 3.25 12.86
N LEU A 149 -9.52 1.99 12.72
CA LEU A 149 -9.12 1.11 11.65
C LEU A 149 -10.37 0.48 11.00
N ALA A 150 -10.57 0.70 9.71
CA ALA A 150 -11.75 0.28 8.99
C ALA A 150 -11.43 -0.19 7.56
N GLU A 151 -10.98 -1.44 7.44
CA GLU A 151 -10.69 -2.06 6.13
C GLU A 151 -11.97 -2.34 5.32
N ASP A 152 -11.82 -2.72 4.05
CA ASP A 152 -12.92 -3.15 3.16
C ASP A 152 -13.15 -4.67 3.18
N TRP A 153 -12.27 -5.46 3.81
CA TRP A 153 -12.32 -6.92 3.81
C TRP A 153 -12.02 -7.56 5.17
N MET A 154 -12.74 -8.64 5.54
CA MET A 154 -12.53 -9.38 6.81
C MET A 154 -11.18 -10.10 6.88
N GLN A 155 -10.59 -10.38 5.73
CA GLN A 155 -9.22 -10.90 5.61
C GLN A 155 -8.30 -9.75 5.22
N GLY A 156 -8.19 -8.81 6.14
CA GLY A 156 -7.36 -7.62 5.99
C GLY A 156 -5.87 -7.89 5.89
N THR A 157 -5.14 -6.78 5.90
CA THR A 157 -3.72 -6.70 5.59
C THR A 157 -2.84 -7.57 6.48
N LEU A 158 -3.21 -7.72 7.75
CA LEU A 158 -2.41 -8.45 8.75
C LEU A 158 -2.83 -9.90 9.01
N ASN A 159 -4.04 -10.31 8.61
CA ASN A 159 -4.56 -11.66 8.92
C ASN A 159 -4.73 -12.56 7.70
N TRP A 160 -4.92 -12.03 6.49
CA TRP A 160 -4.87 -12.85 5.27
C TRP A 160 -3.46 -13.44 5.08
N PRO A 161 -3.29 -14.62 4.47
CA PRO A 161 -4.32 -15.65 4.31
C PRO A 161 -4.60 -16.43 5.60
N SER A 162 -3.57 -16.65 6.43
CA SER A 162 -3.65 -17.46 7.65
C SER A 162 -2.72 -16.93 8.74
N CYS A 163 -2.62 -15.61 8.87
CA CYS A 163 -1.78 -14.94 9.87
C CYS A 163 -2.64 -14.57 11.08
N TRP A 164 -2.09 -14.62 12.29
CA TRP A 164 -2.89 -14.40 13.51
C TRP A 164 -3.30 -12.94 13.70
N GLY A 165 -2.52 -11.98 13.18
CA GLY A 165 -2.79 -10.56 13.34
C GLY A 165 -2.75 -10.12 14.80
N PHE A 166 -3.71 -9.28 15.20
CA PHE A 166 -3.86 -8.84 16.59
C PHE A 166 -4.76 -9.80 17.39
N LYS A 167 -4.38 -10.06 18.65
CA LYS A 167 -5.20 -10.79 19.63
C LYS A 167 -6.29 -9.90 20.20
N ASN A 168 -5.92 -8.67 20.58
CA ASN A 168 -6.82 -7.66 21.13
C ASN A 168 -7.13 -6.59 20.08
N GLN A 169 -8.17 -5.81 20.33
CA GLN A 169 -8.53 -4.71 19.43
C GLN A 169 -7.37 -3.68 19.35
N PRO A 170 -6.84 -3.36 18.15
CA PRO A 170 -5.65 -2.51 18.00
C PRO A 170 -5.92 -0.99 18.05
N THR A 171 -7.18 -0.58 17.99
CA THR A 171 -7.63 0.82 17.91
C THR A 171 -8.82 1.08 18.82
N ASP A 172 -9.15 2.34 19.12
CA ASP A 172 -10.39 2.69 19.84
C ASP A 172 -11.63 2.23 19.05
N HIS A 173 -11.58 2.37 17.73
CA HIS A 173 -12.65 2.06 16.79
C HIS A 173 -12.15 1.06 15.74
N TYR A 174 -12.75 -0.14 15.70
CA TYR A 174 -12.30 -1.20 14.81
C TYR A 174 -13.49 -1.84 14.09
N MET A 175 -13.55 -1.68 12.76
CA MET A 175 -14.70 -2.13 11.96
C MET A 175 -14.79 -3.65 11.76
N ARG A 176 -13.79 -4.42 12.22
CA ARG A 176 -13.71 -5.87 11.99
C ARG A 176 -14.97 -6.65 12.38
N PRO A 177 -15.64 -6.39 13.51
CA PRO A 177 -16.86 -7.14 13.86
C PRO A 177 -17.95 -7.02 12.79
N PHE A 178 -18.10 -5.84 12.18
CA PHE A 178 -19.04 -5.61 11.08
C PHE A 178 -18.67 -6.45 9.85
N GLN A 179 -17.41 -6.41 9.42
CA GLN A 179 -16.93 -7.16 8.25
C GLN A 179 -17.10 -8.67 8.45
N VAL A 180 -16.74 -9.18 9.64
CA VAL A 180 -16.88 -10.61 9.97
C VAL A 180 -18.34 -11.03 9.96
N ALA A 181 -19.25 -10.23 10.52
CA ALA A 181 -20.67 -10.54 10.51
C ALA A 181 -21.21 -10.62 9.07
N LEU A 182 -20.83 -9.66 8.24
CA LEU A 182 -21.32 -9.56 6.87
C LEU A 182 -20.78 -10.67 5.98
N GLU A 183 -19.46 -10.87 5.94
CA GLU A 183 -18.82 -11.78 5.00
C GLU A 183 -18.89 -13.26 5.41
N LYS A 184 -18.95 -13.56 6.72
CA LYS A 184 -19.27 -14.92 7.19
C LYS A 184 -20.76 -15.24 7.11
N LYS A 185 -21.59 -14.30 6.63
CA LYS A 185 -23.05 -14.46 6.49
C LYS A 185 -23.68 -14.98 7.78
N VAL A 186 -23.36 -14.35 8.91
CA VAL A 186 -23.80 -14.82 10.23
C VAL A 186 -25.33 -14.86 10.36
N ALA A 187 -26.04 -14.13 9.50
CA ALA A 187 -27.50 -14.20 9.35
C ALA A 187 -27.91 -14.09 7.88
N ASP A 188 -28.88 -14.90 7.46
CA ASP A 188 -29.45 -14.86 6.10
C ASP A 188 -30.05 -13.49 5.77
N LEU A 189 -30.63 -12.82 6.77
CA LEU A 189 -31.24 -11.50 6.58
C LEU A 189 -30.19 -10.46 6.20
N LEU A 190 -28.98 -10.52 6.78
CA LEU A 190 -27.89 -9.61 6.43
C LEU A 190 -27.48 -9.79 4.96
N SER A 191 -27.39 -11.03 4.49
CA SER A 191 -27.08 -11.31 3.08
C SER A 191 -28.15 -10.78 2.12
N LYS A 192 -29.42 -10.75 2.55
CA LYS A 192 -30.53 -10.16 1.78
C LYS A 192 -30.46 -8.63 1.80
N THR A 193 -30.13 -8.04 2.95
CA THR A 193 -29.95 -6.58 3.11
C THR A 193 -28.82 -6.08 2.22
N TYR A 194 -27.64 -6.69 2.32
CA TYR A 194 -26.45 -6.37 1.52
C TYR A 194 -26.49 -7.06 0.16
N SER A 195 -27.55 -6.80 -0.59
CA SER A 195 -27.72 -7.29 -1.95
C SER A 195 -27.79 -6.12 -2.94
N THR A 196 -27.44 -6.41 -4.19
CA THR A 196 -27.53 -5.44 -5.30
C THR A 196 -28.94 -4.85 -5.46
N ARG A 197 -29.99 -5.53 -4.97
CA ARG A 197 -31.38 -5.07 -5.01
C ARG A 197 -31.65 -3.90 -4.07
N ASN A 198 -30.93 -3.81 -2.96
CA ASN A 198 -31.12 -2.76 -1.97
C ASN A 198 -30.14 -1.60 -2.18
N CYS A 199 -29.21 -1.71 -3.13
CA CYS A 199 -28.18 -0.71 -3.41
C CYS A 199 -27.34 -0.33 -2.17
N ILE A 200 -27.18 -1.26 -1.22
CA ILE A 200 -26.36 -1.10 -0.02
C ILE A 200 -25.01 -1.77 -0.30
N GLU A 201 -23.97 -0.96 -0.41
CA GLU A 201 -22.61 -1.42 -0.65
C GLU A 201 -21.73 -1.22 0.59
N GLN A 202 -20.82 -2.17 0.82
CA GLN A 202 -19.95 -2.17 2.01
C GLN A 202 -19.14 -0.89 2.15
N HIS A 203 -18.67 -0.32 1.04
CA HIS A 203 -17.90 0.92 1.04
C HIS A 203 -18.70 2.10 1.63
N GLN A 204 -20.03 2.10 1.50
CA GLN A 204 -20.88 3.16 2.06
C GLN A 204 -20.90 3.12 3.58
N ASP A 205 -20.84 1.93 4.18
CA ASP A 205 -20.78 1.78 5.62
C ASP A 205 -19.39 2.12 6.17
N VAL A 206 -18.32 1.83 5.41
CA VAL A 206 -16.96 2.28 5.77
C VAL A 206 -16.89 3.81 5.80
N LEU A 207 -17.44 4.47 4.78
CA LEU A 207 -17.49 5.93 4.69
C LEU A 207 -18.40 6.56 5.75
N ARG A 208 -19.53 5.92 6.08
CA ARG A 208 -20.41 6.37 7.17
C ARG A 208 -19.72 6.23 8.52
N TYR A 209 -19.05 5.10 8.77
CA TYR A 209 -18.28 4.89 9.99
C TYR A 209 -17.14 5.90 10.14
N LEU A 210 -16.45 6.22 9.04
CA LEU A 210 -15.48 7.31 8.98
C LEU A 210 -16.12 8.66 9.33
N GLN A 211 -17.25 8.99 8.72
CA GLN A 211 -17.94 10.26 8.97
C GLN A 211 -18.35 10.38 10.44
N ASP A 212 -18.92 9.32 11.01
CA ASP A 212 -19.28 9.25 12.42
C ASP A 212 -18.05 9.41 13.32
N PHE A 213 -16.94 8.76 12.98
CA PHE A 213 -15.69 8.87 13.74
C PHE A 213 -15.08 10.28 13.67
N ILE A 214 -15.10 10.94 12.50
CA ILE A 214 -14.58 12.32 12.33
C ILE A 214 -15.39 13.30 13.18
N ASN A 215 -16.72 13.11 13.25
CA ASN A 215 -17.64 13.98 13.98
C ASN A 215 -17.77 13.59 15.48
N SER A 216 -17.31 12.40 15.84
CA SER A 216 -17.20 11.99 17.24
C SER A 216 -15.90 12.55 17.80
N TYR A 217 -15.90 13.11 19.01
CA TYR A 217 -14.73 13.69 19.68
C TYR A 217 -14.32 15.08 19.18
N ASP A 218 -15.07 16.10 19.60
CA ASP A 218 -14.68 17.50 19.46
C ASP A 218 -13.40 17.81 20.25
N GLY A 219 -12.49 18.56 19.63
CA GLY A 219 -11.22 18.98 20.25
C GLY A 219 -10.23 17.84 20.53
N LYS A 220 -10.44 16.64 19.96
CA LYS A 220 -9.50 15.52 20.01
C LYS A 220 -8.88 15.28 18.66
N ASP A 221 -7.56 15.09 18.65
CA ASP A 221 -6.85 14.66 17.46
C ASP A 221 -7.22 13.22 17.11
N LYS A 222 -7.21 12.92 15.81
CA LYS A 222 -7.69 11.66 15.25
C LYS A 222 -6.61 11.04 14.37
N CYS A 223 -6.40 9.74 14.50
CA CYS A 223 -5.53 8.92 13.64
C CYS A 223 -6.38 7.79 13.08
N LEU A 224 -6.50 7.70 11.75
CA LEU A 224 -7.35 6.70 11.11
C LEU A 224 -6.68 6.05 9.92
N LEU A 225 -7.10 4.83 9.63
CA LEU A 225 -6.80 4.13 8.39
C LEU A 225 -8.06 3.43 7.89
N LEU A 226 -8.28 3.54 6.58
CA LEU A 226 -9.29 2.81 5.82
C LEU A 226 -8.60 1.73 4.99
#